data_AF-A0A7S1J6K5-F1
#
_entry.id   AF-A0A7S1J6K5-F1
#
_cell.length_a   1.000
_cell.length_b   1.000
_cell.length_c   1.000
_cell.angle_alpha   90.00
_cell.angle_beta   90.00
_cell.angle_gamma   90.00
#
_symmetry.space_group_name_H-M   'P 1'
#
loop_
_entity.id
_entity.type
_entity.pdbx_description
1 polymer ?
#
loop_
_entity_poly.entity_id
_entity_poly.type
_entity_poly.pdbx_seq_one_letter_code
_entity_poly.pdbx_strand_id
1 'polypeptide(L)'
;VQHVLRTIAETTGGDSAANAQFRLHCVKSYGEFLDSRRALPDNMYKVMAWVLGQYGLLDVGRDPLVLVDRLLELMQQPFEDKETQTWILAALLKLTARLPGRLCPFLTEELHNVLEACQASPSTNLQQLSAVFDRLRTRPDMLAALGVDDGALQVDRSLGFLDAMVQE
;
A
#
# COMPACT_ATOMS: atom_id res chain seq x y z
N VAL A 1 11.80 -10.13 -1.06
CA VAL A 1 10.49 -9.43 -0.89
C VAL A 1 9.32 -10.39 -1.11
N GLN A 2 9.19 -11.01 -2.29
CA GLN A 2 8.02 -11.86 -2.64
C GLN A 2 7.69 -12.97 -1.63
N HIS A 3 8.67 -13.74 -1.12
CA HIS A 3 8.40 -14.79 -0.13
C HIS A 3 7.86 -14.24 1.20
N VAL A 4 8.40 -13.11 1.67
CA VAL A 4 7.94 -12.47 2.92
C VAL A 4 6.53 -11.92 2.74
N LEU A 5 6.28 -11.21 1.64
CA LEU A 5 4.95 -10.72 1.30
C LEU A 5 3.95 -11.87 1.18
N ARG A 6 4.35 -12.96 0.54
CA ARG A 6 3.55 -14.18 0.41
C ARG A 6 3.19 -14.76 1.77
N THR A 7 4.15 -14.89 2.69
CA THR A 7 3.86 -15.40 4.04
C THR A 7 2.88 -14.51 4.80
N ILE A 8 3.00 -13.18 4.68
CA ILE A 8 2.10 -12.23 5.35
C ILE A 8 0.71 -12.20 4.69
N ALA A 9 0.67 -12.31 3.36
CA ALA A 9 -0.56 -12.31 2.57
C ALA A 9 -1.35 -13.61 2.73
N GLU A 10 -0.67 -14.75 2.52
CA GLU A 10 -1.30 -16.06 2.42
C GLU A 10 -1.59 -16.67 3.79
N THR A 11 -0.80 -16.38 4.83
CA THR A 11 -0.92 -17.00 6.17
C THR A 11 -1.45 -18.44 6.06
N THR A 12 -0.68 -19.26 5.36
CA THR A 12 -1.10 -20.55 4.78
C THR A 12 -1.73 -21.48 5.82
N GLY A 13 -3.06 -21.68 5.74
CA GLY A 13 -3.77 -22.81 6.34
C GLY A 13 -4.07 -22.78 7.85
N GLY A 14 -3.94 -21.64 8.53
CA GLY A 14 -4.21 -21.50 9.97
C GLY A 14 -5.56 -20.88 10.33
N ASP A 15 -5.89 -20.90 11.63
CA ASP A 15 -7.06 -20.21 12.22
C ASP A 15 -7.10 -18.74 11.78
N SER A 16 -8.24 -18.32 11.21
CA SER A 16 -8.48 -16.96 10.72
C SER A 16 -8.18 -15.91 11.80
N ALA A 17 -8.45 -16.23 13.08
CA ALA A 17 -8.15 -15.35 14.20
C ALA A 17 -6.64 -15.16 14.42
N ALA A 18 -5.84 -16.23 14.32
CA ALA A 18 -4.38 -16.16 14.44
C ALA A 18 -3.76 -15.36 13.29
N ASN A 19 -4.30 -15.51 12.08
CA ASN A 19 -3.86 -14.77 10.90
C ASN A 19 -4.17 -13.26 11.02
N ALA A 20 -5.32 -12.90 11.60
CA ALA A 20 -5.67 -11.51 11.88
C ALA A 20 -4.74 -10.89 12.94
N GLN A 21 -4.44 -11.62 14.02
CA GLN A 21 -3.51 -11.17 15.06
C GLN A 21 -2.09 -10.97 14.52
N PHE A 22 -1.61 -11.88 13.67
CA PHE A 22 -0.30 -11.73 13.04
C PHE A 22 -0.22 -10.49 12.15
N ARG A 23 -1.23 -10.24 11.32
CA ARG A 23 -1.31 -9.03 10.48
C ARG A 23 -1.32 -7.76 11.32
N LEU A 24 -2.11 -7.73 12.40
CA LEU A 24 -2.14 -6.61 13.33
C LEU A 24 -0.78 -6.38 13.99
N HIS A 25 -0.10 -7.45 14.41
CA HIS A 25 1.24 -7.35 14.97
C HIS A 25 2.23 -6.75 13.96
N CYS A 26 2.22 -7.21 12.70
CA CYS A 26 3.05 -6.62 11.65
C CYS A 26 2.76 -5.14 11.44
N VAL A 27 1.49 -4.74 11.39
CA VAL A 27 1.09 -3.32 11.23
C VAL A 27 1.63 -2.46 12.36
N LYS A 28 1.50 -2.92 13.61
CA LYS A 28 2.01 -2.20 14.79
C LYS A 28 3.53 -2.06 14.75
N SER A 29 4.24 -3.17 14.58
CA SER A 29 5.70 -3.20 14.52
C SER A 29 6.23 -2.29 13.41
N TYR A 30 5.64 -2.35 12.22
CA TYR A 30 6.06 -1.50 11.11
C TYR A 30 5.68 -0.02 11.30
N GLY A 31 4.55 0.27 11.92
CA GLY A 31 4.19 1.63 12.33
C GLY A 31 5.22 2.22 13.31
N GLU A 32 5.63 1.45 14.32
CA GLU A 32 6.68 1.84 15.26
C GLU A 32 8.03 2.05 14.56
N PHE A 33 8.35 1.22 13.57
CA PHE A 33 9.55 1.41 12.75
C PHE A 33 9.53 2.73 11.96
N LEU A 34 8.39 3.07 11.34
CA LEU A 34 8.22 4.38 10.68
C LEU A 34 8.44 5.53 11.67
N ASP A 35 7.87 5.44 12.87
CA ASP A 35 8.00 6.46 13.90
C ASP A 35 9.44 6.59 14.42
N SER A 36 10.20 5.50 14.45
CA SER A 36 11.60 5.50 14.88
C SER A 36 12.56 6.19 13.90
N ARG A 37 12.13 6.43 12.66
CA ARG A 37 12.94 7.01 11.56
C ARG A 37 14.29 6.32 11.34
N ARG A 38 14.37 5.03 11.70
CA ARG A 38 15.60 4.25 11.53
C ARG A 38 15.82 3.92 10.06
N ALA A 39 17.04 4.11 9.58
CA ALA A 39 17.42 3.69 8.23
C ALA A 39 17.33 2.17 8.08
N LEU A 40 16.60 1.71 7.07
CA LEU A 40 16.44 0.31 6.69
C LEU A 40 16.85 0.12 5.23
N PRO A 41 17.20 -1.10 4.81
CA PRO A 41 17.36 -1.41 3.39
C PRO A 41 16.05 -1.19 2.63
N ASP A 42 16.12 -0.72 1.38
CA ASP A 42 14.98 -0.49 0.47
C ASP A 42 13.95 -1.63 0.45
N ASN A 43 14.42 -2.88 0.42
CA ASN A 43 13.56 -4.05 0.43
C ASN A 43 12.67 -4.15 1.67
N MET A 44 13.12 -3.65 2.83
CA MET A 44 12.31 -3.59 4.04
C MET A 44 11.26 -2.50 3.96
N TYR A 45 11.59 -1.35 3.37
CA TYR A 45 10.60 -0.30 3.09
C TYR A 45 9.53 -0.78 2.11
N LYS A 46 9.88 -1.55 1.07
CA LYS A 46 8.91 -2.16 0.16
C LYS A 46 7.95 -3.11 0.87
N VAL A 47 8.48 -4.00 1.73
CA VAL A 47 7.65 -4.93 2.52
C VAL A 47 6.72 -4.16 3.45
N MET A 48 7.26 -3.20 4.18
CA MET A 48 6.50 -2.36 5.09
C MET A 48 5.40 -1.58 4.37
N ALA A 49 5.72 -0.92 3.25
CA ALA A 49 4.77 -0.16 2.45
C ALA A 49 3.62 -1.07 1.99
N TRP A 50 3.90 -2.28 1.51
CA TRP A 50 2.85 -3.22 1.13
C TRP A 50 1.95 -3.60 2.32
N VAL A 51 2.55 -3.94 3.47
CA VAL A 51 1.79 -4.37 4.66
C VAL A 51 0.92 -3.23 5.20
N LEU A 52 1.48 -2.02 5.34
CA LEU A 52 0.74 -0.85 5.81
C LEU A 52 -0.31 -0.42 4.78
N GLY A 53 0.04 -0.49 3.50
CA GLY A 53 -0.88 -0.22 2.40
C GLY A 53 -2.06 -1.17 2.36
N GLN A 54 -1.91 -2.44 2.77
CA GLN A 54 -3.00 -3.43 2.79
C GLN A 54 -3.72 -3.50 4.12
N TYR A 55 -3.02 -3.36 5.25
CA TYR A 55 -3.56 -3.68 6.57
C TYR A 55 -3.45 -2.53 7.56
N GLY A 56 -2.95 -1.35 7.16
CA GLY A 56 -2.67 -0.23 8.07
C GLY A 56 -3.88 0.27 8.88
N LEU A 57 -5.11 0.02 8.40
CA LEU A 57 -6.35 0.36 9.12
C LEU A 57 -6.82 -0.71 10.13
N LEU A 58 -6.10 -1.84 10.27
CA LEU A 58 -6.39 -2.85 11.29
C LEU A 58 -6.07 -2.34 12.71
N ASP A 59 -5.11 -1.42 12.84
CA ASP A 59 -4.73 -0.85 14.14
C ASP A 59 -5.64 0.31 14.52
N VAL A 60 -6.78 -0.02 15.14
CA VAL A 60 -7.78 0.97 15.60
C VAL A 60 -7.21 1.93 16.66
N GLY A 61 -6.09 1.59 17.31
CA GLY A 61 -5.43 2.45 18.29
C GLY A 61 -4.54 3.55 17.68
N ARG A 62 -4.19 3.45 16.40
CA ARG A 62 -3.38 4.43 15.68
C ARG A 62 -4.27 5.32 14.83
N ASP A 63 -4.01 6.63 14.87
CA ASP A 63 -4.66 7.55 13.93
C ASP A 63 -4.19 7.25 12.49
N PRO A 64 -5.09 6.91 11.57
CA PRO A 64 -4.73 6.64 10.19
C PRO A 64 -4.05 7.80 9.48
N LEU A 65 -4.33 9.06 9.87
CA LEU A 65 -3.68 10.23 9.28
C LEU A 65 -2.20 10.32 9.65
N VAL A 66 -1.84 9.95 10.89
CA VAL A 66 -0.43 9.87 11.30
C VAL A 66 0.33 8.86 10.43
N LEU A 67 -0.30 7.75 10.07
CA LEU A 67 0.31 6.77 9.17
C LEU A 67 0.51 7.33 7.75
N VAL A 68 -0.47 8.09 7.24
CA VAL A 68 -0.37 8.77 5.94
C VAL A 68 0.77 9.79 5.96
N ASP A 69 0.85 10.65 6.98
CA ASP A 69 1.90 11.65 7.12
C ASP A 69 3.29 11.01 7.15
N ARG A 70 3.45 9.90 7.89
CA ARG A 70 4.72 9.15 7.93
C ARG A 70 5.11 8.59 6.56
N LEU A 71 4.16 8.12 5.76
CA LEU A 71 4.43 7.63 4.42
C LEU A 71 4.74 8.79 3.44
N LEU A 72 4.14 9.97 3.62
CA LEU A 72 4.48 11.18 2.88
C LEU A 72 5.90 11.67 3.20
N GLU A 73 6.28 11.72 4.47
CA GLU A 73 7.65 12.01 4.90
C GLU A 73 8.65 11.00 4.29
N LEU A 74 8.26 9.72 4.23
CA LEU A 74 9.09 8.67 3.66
C LEU A 74 9.31 8.84 2.14
N MET A 75 8.32 9.37 1.39
CA MET A 75 8.46 9.65 -0.04
C MET A 75 9.55 10.68 -0.35
N GLN A 76 9.89 11.55 0.61
CA GLN A 76 10.92 12.58 0.47
C GLN A 76 12.35 12.04 0.72
N GLN A 77 12.49 10.80 1.20
CA GLN A 77 13.79 10.19 1.46
C GLN A 77 14.47 9.73 0.16
N PRO A 78 15.82 9.80 0.09
CA PRO A 78 16.56 9.20 -0.99
C PRO A 78 16.58 7.67 -0.83
N PHE A 79 16.21 6.96 -1.89
CA PHE A 79 16.30 5.51 -1.99
C PHE A 79 17.29 5.10 -3.08
N GLU A 80 17.99 3.99 -2.87
CA GLU A 80 18.89 3.40 -3.88
C GLU A 80 18.07 2.87 -5.06
N ASP A 81 16.94 2.23 -4.78
CA ASP A 81 16.00 1.72 -5.76
C ASP A 81 14.78 2.65 -5.87
N LYS A 82 14.63 3.26 -7.05
CA LYS A 82 13.49 4.14 -7.35
C LYS A 82 12.14 3.43 -7.32
N GLU A 83 12.13 2.11 -7.46
CA GLU A 83 10.90 1.32 -7.30
C GLU A 83 10.38 1.41 -5.87
N THR A 84 11.23 1.60 -4.84
CA THR A 84 10.82 1.73 -3.44
C THR A 84 9.77 2.83 -3.25
N GLN A 85 9.94 3.97 -3.90
CA GLN A 85 8.96 5.06 -3.88
C GLN A 85 7.63 4.66 -4.54
N THR A 86 7.64 3.78 -5.55
CA THR A 86 6.40 3.25 -6.15
C THR A 86 5.61 2.41 -5.15
N TRP A 87 6.29 1.57 -4.36
CA TRP A 87 5.64 0.77 -3.31
C TRP A 87 5.01 1.66 -2.22
N ILE A 88 5.71 2.72 -1.81
CA ILE A 88 5.22 3.69 -0.82
C ILE A 88 4.03 4.47 -1.38
N LEU A 89 4.10 4.94 -2.62
CA LEU A 89 3.00 5.66 -3.28
C LEU A 89 1.76 4.75 -3.45
N ALA A 90 1.95 3.47 -3.76
CA ALA A 90 0.86 2.51 -3.83
C ALA A 90 0.20 2.29 -2.46
N ALA A 91 1.00 2.27 -1.39
CA ALA A 91 0.48 2.18 -0.03
C ALA A 91 -0.37 3.40 0.35
N LEU A 92 0.10 4.61 0.02
CA LEU A 92 -0.66 5.86 0.19
C LEU A 92 -2.00 5.80 -0.56
N LEU A 93 -2.00 5.37 -1.82
CA LEU A 93 -3.23 5.22 -2.60
C LEU A 93 -4.21 4.24 -1.93
N LYS A 94 -3.75 3.05 -1.52
CA LYS A 94 -4.60 2.04 -0.88
C LYS A 94 -5.14 2.47 0.48
N LEU A 95 -4.35 3.19 1.26
CA LEU A 95 -4.80 3.73 2.54
C LEU A 95 -5.86 4.80 2.33
N THR A 96 -5.59 5.77 1.47
CA THR A 96 -6.51 6.87 1.16
C THR A 96 -7.82 6.38 0.53
N ALA A 97 -7.78 5.32 -0.28
CA ALA A 97 -8.96 4.63 -0.80
C ALA A 97 -9.92 4.11 0.28
N ARG A 98 -9.39 3.79 1.46
CA ARG A 98 -10.13 3.12 2.54
C ARG A 98 -10.39 4.01 3.75
N LEU A 99 -9.85 5.22 3.73
CA LEU A 99 -10.17 6.22 4.74
C LEU A 99 -11.64 6.64 4.60
N PRO A 100 -12.36 6.82 5.73
CA PRO A 100 -13.71 7.39 5.73
C PRO A 100 -13.77 8.68 4.92
N GLY A 101 -14.76 8.84 4.04
CA GLY A 101 -14.84 9.96 3.09
C GLY A 101 -14.76 11.38 3.69
N ARG A 102 -15.06 11.54 4.99
CA ARG A 102 -14.89 12.78 5.76
C ARG A 102 -13.45 13.10 6.18
N LEU A 103 -12.57 12.10 6.18
CA LEU A 103 -11.11 12.22 6.32
C LEU A 103 -10.43 12.37 4.94
N CYS A 104 -11.19 12.25 3.85
CA CYS A 104 -10.69 12.24 2.47
C CYS A 104 -10.81 13.51 1.63
N PRO A 105 -11.36 14.67 2.05
CA PRO A 105 -11.33 15.82 1.17
C PRO A 105 -9.94 16.48 1.29
N PHE A 106 -9.10 16.28 0.27
CA PHE A 106 -7.83 17.01 0.04
C PHE A 106 -6.66 16.60 0.94
N LEU A 107 -6.09 15.45 0.62
CA LEU A 107 -4.71 15.12 0.93
C LEU A 107 -3.84 16.37 0.79
N THR A 108 -3.15 16.68 1.89
CA THR A 108 -2.38 17.89 2.18
C THR A 108 -1.61 18.44 0.97
N GLU A 109 -1.27 19.75 1.01
CA GLU A 109 -0.29 20.34 0.08
C GLU A 109 0.96 19.46 -0.11
N GLU A 110 1.34 18.73 0.94
CA GLU A 110 2.40 17.74 0.90
C GLU A 110 2.16 16.58 -0.07
N LEU A 111 0.95 15.97 -0.10
CA LEU A 111 0.67 14.96 -1.14
C LEU A 111 0.71 15.59 -2.53
N HIS A 112 0.16 16.80 -2.70
CA HIS A 112 0.19 17.45 -4.01
C HIS A 112 1.63 17.61 -4.52
N ASN A 113 2.53 18.11 -3.66
CA ASN A 113 3.96 18.24 -3.95
C ASN A 113 4.62 16.88 -4.24
N VAL A 114 4.28 15.84 -3.48
CA VAL A 114 4.78 14.47 -3.73
C VAL A 114 4.32 13.95 -5.10
N LEU A 115 3.05 14.13 -5.44
CA LEU A 115 2.51 13.69 -6.73
C LEU A 115 3.15 14.44 -7.90
N GLU A 116 3.32 15.76 -7.79
CA GLU A 116 4.00 16.57 -8.80
C GLU A 116 5.45 16.09 -9.00
N ALA A 117 6.19 15.89 -7.91
CA ALA A 117 7.55 15.36 -7.96
C ALA A 117 7.62 13.95 -8.58
N CYS A 118 6.65 13.08 -8.28
CA CYS A 118 6.54 11.75 -8.89
C CYS A 118 6.24 11.80 -10.39
N GLN A 119 5.42 12.76 -10.84
CA GLN A 119 5.13 12.96 -12.27
C GLN A 119 6.35 13.50 -13.04
N ALA A 120 7.22 14.27 -12.38
CA ALA A 120 8.49 14.73 -12.94
C ALA A 120 9.63 13.68 -12.85
N SER A 121 9.42 12.57 -12.15
CA SER A 121 10.42 11.51 -11.97
C SER A 121 10.72 10.78 -13.30
N PRO A 122 11.95 10.32 -13.56
CA PRO A 122 12.26 9.51 -14.74
C PRO A 122 11.67 8.09 -14.69
N SER A 123 11.08 7.66 -13.56
CA SER A 123 10.47 6.34 -13.42
C SER A 123 9.04 6.34 -13.98
N THR A 124 8.82 5.62 -15.08
CA THR A 124 7.49 5.46 -15.71
C THR A 124 6.45 4.93 -14.73
N ASN A 125 6.83 4.01 -13.84
CA ASN A 125 5.90 3.46 -12.83
C ASN A 125 5.44 4.54 -11.84
N LEU A 126 6.36 5.40 -11.38
CA LEU A 126 6.01 6.53 -10.51
C LEU A 126 5.12 7.55 -11.24
N GLN A 127 5.44 7.89 -12.48
CA GLN A 127 4.64 8.81 -13.28
C GLN A 127 3.20 8.28 -13.47
N GLN A 128 3.06 7.02 -13.88
CA GLN A 128 1.76 6.42 -14.14
C GLN A 128 0.92 6.32 -12.86
N LEU A 129 1.51 5.82 -11.77
CA LEU A 129 0.80 5.66 -10.50
C LEU A 129 0.41 7.01 -9.89
N SER A 130 1.30 8.00 -9.92
CA SER A 130 0.99 9.35 -9.43
C SER A 130 -0.10 10.03 -10.25
N ALA A 131 -0.10 9.88 -11.58
CA ALA A 131 -1.16 10.41 -12.43
C ALA A 131 -2.51 9.72 -12.18
N VAL A 132 -2.50 8.40 -11.89
CA VAL A 132 -3.72 7.67 -11.49
C VAL A 132 -4.23 8.18 -10.14
N PHE A 133 -3.35 8.33 -9.16
CA PHE A 133 -3.71 8.84 -7.83
C PHE A 133 -4.26 10.27 -7.91
N ASP A 134 -3.59 11.15 -8.66
CA ASP A 134 -4.02 12.54 -8.86
C ASP A 134 -5.40 12.65 -9.52
N ARG A 135 -5.74 11.74 -10.44
CA ARG A 135 -7.10 11.69 -11.01
C ARG A 135 -8.12 11.14 -10.00
N LEU A 136 -7.79 10.08 -9.28
CA LEU A 136 -8.72 9.43 -8.36
C LEU A 136 -9.04 10.29 -7.14
N ARG A 137 -8.13 11.14 -6.66
CA ARG A 137 -8.44 12.07 -5.55
C ARG A 137 -9.57 13.05 -5.90
N THR A 138 -9.77 13.35 -7.19
CA THR A 138 -10.88 14.20 -7.66
C THR A 138 -12.19 13.43 -7.87
N ARG A 139 -12.17 12.10 -7.70
CA ARG A 139 -13.31 11.19 -7.87
C ARG A 139 -13.44 10.26 -6.67
N PRO A 140 -13.92 10.78 -5.52
CA PRO A 140 -13.93 10.05 -4.26
C PRO A 140 -14.77 8.75 -4.29
N ASP A 141 -15.78 8.70 -5.15
CA ASP A 141 -16.58 7.52 -5.46
C ASP A 141 -15.75 6.41 -6.10
N MET A 142 -14.92 6.74 -7.11
CA MET A 142 -14.01 5.77 -7.74
C MET A 142 -12.87 5.36 -6.81
N LEU A 143 -12.34 6.31 -6.03
CA LEU A 143 -11.29 6.04 -5.06
C LEU A 143 -11.78 5.08 -3.96
N ALA A 144 -12.99 5.28 -3.44
CA ALA A 144 -13.59 4.38 -2.45
C ALA A 144 -13.82 2.95 -3.01
N ALA A 145 -14.14 2.82 -4.31
CA ALA A 145 -14.29 1.52 -4.95
C ALA A 145 -12.99 0.70 -4.99
N LEU A 146 -11.82 1.35 -5.00
CA LEU A 146 -10.52 0.68 -4.88
C LEU A 146 -10.24 0.19 -3.45
N GLY A 147 -10.97 0.69 -2.48
CA GLY A 147 -10.81 0.33 -1.07
C GLY A 147 -11.49 -0.98 -0.68
N VAL A 148 -12.19 -1.64 -1.60
CA VAL A 148 -12.82 -2.94 -1.35
C VAL A 148 -11.73 -4.00 -1.22
N ASP A 149 -11.75 -4.74 -0.11
CA ASP A 149 -10.71 -5.70 0.26
C ASP A 149 -10.54 -6.83 -0.77
N ASP A 150 -9.29 -7.12 -1.16
CA ASP A 150 -8.92 -8.17 -2.14
C ASP A 150 -9.39 -9.56 -1.70
N GLY A 151 -9.70 -9.76 -0.42
CA GLY A 151 -10.27 -11.01 0.11
C GLY A 151 -11.65 -11.37 -0.45
N ALA A 152 -12.34 -10.44 -1.12
CA ALA A 152 -13.64 -10.68 -1.77
C ALA A 152 -13.53 -11.16 -3.23
N LEU A 153 -12.36 -11.04 -3.87
CA LEU A 153 -12.14 -11.56 -5.20
C LEU A 153 -12.04 -13.09 -5.12
N GLN A 154 -13.12 -13.78 -5.51
CA GLN A 154 -13.05 -15.21 -5.79
C GLN A 154 -12.17 -15.43 -7.03
N VAL A 155 -10.87 -15.61 -6.78
CA VAL A 155 -9.93 -16.05 -7.82
C VAL A 155 -10.27 -17.49 -8.16
N ASP A 156 -10.63 -17.73 -9.41
CA ASP A 156 -10.76 -19.08 -9.94
C ASP A 156 -9.39 -19.78 -9.86
N ARG A 157 -9.25 -20.64 -8.86
CA ARG A 157 -8.02 -21.39 -8.60
C ARG A 157 -7.74 -22.43 -9.68
N SER A 158 -8.74 -22.79 -10.49
CA SER A 158 -8.52 -23.71 -11.60
C SER A 158 -7.74 -23.05 -12.73
N LEU A 159 -7.77 -21.71 -12.83
CA LEU A 159 -7.19 -20.95 -13.94
C LEU A 159 -7.53 -21.59 -15.30
N GLY A 160 -8.74 -22.13 -15.47
CA GLY A 160 -9.10 -22.96 -16.63
C GLY A 160 -8.98 -22.24 -17.98
N PHE A 161 -8.89 -20.91 -17.98
CA PHE A 161 -8.56 -20.11 -19.17
C PHE A 161 -7.14 -20.37 -19.71
N LEU A 162 -6.23 -20.91 -18.89
CA LEU A 162 -4.87 -21.29 -19.30
C LEU A 162 -4.80 -22.70 -19.90
N ASP A 163 -5.83 -23.55 -19.72
CA ASP A 163 -5.83 -24.93 -20.22
C ASP A 163 -5.67 -24.98 -21.75
N ALA A 164 -6.22 -23.98 -22.45
CA ALA A 164 -6.07 -23.85 -23.90
C ALA A 164 -4.64 -23.49 -24.36
N MET A 165 -3.81 -22.90 -23.47
CA MET A 165 -2.41 -22.55 -23.77
C MET A 165 -1.41 -23.60 -23.28
N VAL A 166 -1.83 -24.54 -22.44
CA VAL A 166 -0.98 -25.63 -21.90
C VAL A 166 -1.12 -26.92 -22.73
N GLN A 167 -2.09 -26.98 -23.65
CA GLN A 167 -2.29 -28.12 -24.56
C GLN A 167 -1.61 -27.97 -25.94
N GLU A 168 -0.63 -27.06 -26.08
CA GLU A 168 0.37 -27.07 -27.17
C GLU A 168 1.72 -27.59 -26.67
#